data_AF-A0A7C0ULF3-F1
#
_entry.id   AF-A0A7C0ULF3-F1
#
_cell.length_a   1.000
_cell.length_b   1.000
_cell.length_c   1.000
_cell.angle_alpha   90.00
_cell.angle_beta   90.00
_cell.angle_gamma   90.00
#
_symmetry.space_group_name_H-M   'P 1'
#
loop_
_entity.id
_entity.type
_entity.pdbx_description
1 polymer ?
#
loop_
_entity_poly.entity_id
_entity_poly.type
_entity_poly.pdbx_seq_one_letter_code
_entity_poly.pdbx_strand_id
1 'polypeptide(L)'
;MLKKLPIEQDIETKKVLKKLTTAHRALAELKGIAATIPNENILINTLGLQEAKDSSAVENIITTHDDVYKAELNLDGFKSLNAKEVQNYISALKKGFALISKNK
;
A
#
# COMPACT_ATOMS: atom_id res chain seq x y z
N MET A 1 -17.97 18.90 15.14
CA MET A 1 -16.82 18.22 15.78
C MET A 1 -16.89 16.74 15.45
N LEU A 2 -15.77 16.09 15.15
CA LEU A 2 -15.70 14.65 14.91
C LEU A 2 -15.88 13.89 16.23
N LYS A 3 -16.67 12.80 16.22
CA LYS A 3 -16.77 11.88 17.36
C LYS A 3 -15.46 11.11 17.52
N LYS A 4 -15.00 10.96 18.76
CA LYS A 4 -13.78 10.20 19.07
C LYS A 4 -14.07 8.69 19.04
N LEU A 5 -13.10 7.90 18.60
CA LEU A 5 -13.12 6.44 18.75
C LEU A 5 -12.84 6.08 20.23
N PRO A 6 -13.40 4.99 20.77
CA PRO A 6 -14.25 4.00 20.09
C PRO A 6 -15.68 4.49 19.85
N ILE A 7 -16.34 3.95 18.83
CA ILE A 7 -17.75 4.22 18.58
C ILE A 7 -18.57 3.36 19.56
N GLU A 8 -19.43 3.99 20.36
CA GLU A 8 -20.27 3.30 21.36
C GLU A 8 -21.40 2.45 20.76
N GLN A 9 -21.69 2.62 19.46
CA GLN A 9 -22.70 1.84 18.77
C GLN A 9 -22.13 0.51 18.26
N ASP A 10 -22.96 -0.52 18.19
CA ASP A 10 -22.61 -1.75 17.48
C ASP A 10 -22.43 -1.45 15.98
N ILE A 11 -21.23 -1.73 15.48
CA ILE A 11 -20.85 -1.52 14.07
C ILE A 11 -20.99 -2.80 13.24
N GLU A 12 -21.21 -3.96 13.89
CA GLU A 12 -21.31 -5.23 13.21
C GLU A 12 -22.70 -5.39 12.59
N THR A 13 -22.72 -5.46 11.25
CA THR A 13 -23.97 -5.68 10.52
C THR A 13 -23.90 -7.00 9.77
N LYS A 14 -25.05 -7.66 9.59
CA LYS A 14 -25.15 -8.88 8.77
C LYS A 14 -24.56 -8.68 7.37
N LYS A 15 -24.70 -7.47 6.78
CA LYS A 15 -24.13 -7.14 5.47
C LYS A 15 -22.59 -7.14 5.50
N VAL A 16 -21.99 -6.50 6.50
CA VAL A 16 -20.53 -6.45 6.68
C VAL A 16 -19.99 -7.85 6.99
N LEU A 17 -20.59 -8.56 7.94
CA LEU A 17 -20.17 -9.92 8.33
C LEU A 17 -20.23 -10.92 7.17
N LYS A 18 -21.27 -10.84 6.31
CA LYS A 18 -21.33 -11.65 5.10
C LYS A 18 -20.16 -11.38 4.14
N LYS A 19 -19.73 -10.11 4.00
CA LYS A 19 -18.58 -9.74 3.14
C LYS A 19 -17.23 -10.06 3.79
N LEU A 20 -17.14 -9.98 5.12
CA LEU A 20 -15.93 -10.26 5.90
C LEU A 20 -15.36 -11.63 5.57
N THR A 21 -16.22 -12.67 5.48
CA THR A 21 -15.78 -14.04 5.16
C THR A 21 -15.03 -14.11 3.83
N THR A 22 -15.56 -13.47 2.78
CA THR A 22 -14.93 -13.45 1.45
C THR A 22 -13.63 -12.66 1.42
N ALA A 23 -13.58 -11.50 2.10
CA ALA A 23 -12.38 -10.68 2.19
C ALA A 23 -11.27 -11.38 2.99
N HIS A 24 -11.64 -12.01 4.11
CA HIS A 24 -10.72 -12.79 4.94
C HIS A 24 -10.11 -13.96 4.17
N ARG A 25 -10.93 -14.72 3.43
CA ARG A 25 -10.45 -15.83 2.61
C ARG A 25 -9.43 -15.37 1.56
N ALA A 26 -9.75 -14.31 0.80
CA ALA A 26 -8.85 -13.78 -0.22
C ALA A 26 -7.52 -13.28 0.39
N LEU A 27 -7.58 -12.64 1.55
CA LEU A 27 -6.37 -12.19 2.26
C LEU A 27 -5.52 -13.36 2.77
N ALA A 28 -6.16 -14.42 3.27
CA ALA A 28 -5.48 -15.64 3.72
C ALA A 28 -4.81 -16.38 2.56
N GLU A 29 -5.46 -16.47 1.40
CA GLU A 29 -4.90 -17.04 0.17
C GLU A 29 -3.66 -16.24 -0.28
N LEU A 30 -3.76 -14.90 -0.34
CA LEU A 30 -2.62 -14.05 -0.68
C LEU A 30 -1.46 -14.23 0.31
N LYS A 31 -1.74 -14.25 1.61
CA LYS A 31 -0.72 -14.48 2.66
C LYS A 31 -0.04 -15.84 2.49
N GLY A 32 -0.81 -16.89 2.20
CA GLY A 32 -0.30 -18.24 1.97
C GLY A 32 0.61 -18.29 0.74
N ILE A 33 0.16 -17.75 -0.40
CA ILE A 33 0.93 -17.73 -1.65
C ILE A 33 2.20 -16.90 -1.50
N ALA A 34 2.11 -15.70 -0.91
CA ALA A 34 3.28 -14.83 -0.71
C ALA A 34 4.39 -15.56 0.05
N ALA A 35 4.06 -16.31 1.11
CA ALA A 35 5.02 -17.08 1.90
C ALA A 35 5.73 -18.21 1.13
N THR A 36 5.23 -18.59 -0.06
CA THR A 36 5.88 -19.58 -0.93
C THR A 36 6.89 -18.98 -1.91
N ILE A 37 6.92 -17.64 -2.04
CA ILE A 37 7.79 -16.95 -2.99
C ILE A 37 9.19 -16.83 -2.39
N PRO A 38 10.26 -17.28 -3.07
CA PRO A 38 11.62 -17.26 -2.52
C PRO A 38 12.13 -15.87 -2.11
N ASN A 39 11.64 -14.82 -2.77
CA ASN A 39 11.94 -13.44 -2.45
C ASN A 39 10.67 -12.58 -2.44
N GLU A 40 9.98 -12.56 -1.30
CA GLU A 40 8.76 -11.76 -1.11
C GLU A 40 8.94 -10.26 -1.40
N ASN A 41 10.17 -9.74 -1.31
CA ASN A 41 10.44 -8.32 -1.59
C ASN A 41 10.06 -7.94 -3.03
N ILE A 42 10.03 -8.89 -3.98
CA ILE A 42 9.61 -8.61 -5.35
C ILE A 42 8.17 -8.09 -5.39
N LEU A 43 7.29 -8.66 -4.57
CA LEU A 43 5.89 -8.25 -4.47
C LEU A 43 5.76 -6.87 -3.87
N ILE A 44 6.48 -6.59 -2.78
CA ILE A 44 6.44 -5.28 -2.11
C ILE A 44 6.92 -4.19 -3.06
N ASN A 45 7.98 -4.46 -3.83
CA ASN A 45 8.51 -3.48 -4.77
C ASN A 45 7.51 -3.24 -5.91
N THR A 46 6.95 -4.27 -6.55
CA THR A 46 6.06 -4.06 -7.71
C THR A 46 4.66 -3.59 -7.30
N LEU A 47 4.04 -4.22 -6.29
CA LEU A 47 2.69 -3.88 -5.84
C LEU A 47 2.69 -2.55 -5.08
N GLY A 48 3.75 -2.27 -4.31
CA GLY A 48 3.89 -0.99 -3.60
C GLY A 48 4.02 0.20 -4.57
N LEU A 49 4.76 0.04 -5.67
CA LEU A 49 4.85 1.07 -6.73
C LEU A 49 3.48 1.30 -7.39
N GLN A 50 2.76 0.22 -7.71
CA GLN A 50 1.45 0.32 -8.35
C GLN A 50 0.43 0.98 -7.44
N GLU A 51 0.36 0.54 -6.18
CA GLU A 51 -0.51 1.14 -5.17
C GLU A 51 -0.18 2.62 -5.00
N ALA A 52 1.10 2.98 -4.81
CA ALA A 52 1.48 4.35 -4.51
C ALA A 52 1.09 5.29 -5.65
N LYS A 53 1.27 4.84 -6.90
CA LYS A 53 0.86 5.59 -8.09
C LYS A 53 -0.66 5.73 -8.17
N ASP A 54 -1.41 4.65 -7.96
CA ASP A 54 -2.88 4.66 -8.03
C ASP A 54 -3.50 5.48 -6.87
N SER A 55 -2.97 5.37 -5.66
CA SER A 55 -3.39 6.18 -4.50
C SER A 55 -3.05 7.65 -4.69
N SER A 56 -1.87 7.96 -5.22
CA SER A 56 -1.48 9.35 -5.51
C SER A 56 -2.34 9.99 -6.59
N ALA A 57 -2.83 9.19 -7.55
CA ALA A 57 -3.72 9.68 -8.60
C ALA A 57 -5.07 10.18 -8.05
N VAL A 58 -5.57 9.61 -6.94
CA VAL A 58 -6.78 10.09 -6.25
C VAL A 58 -6.60 11.53 -5.74
N GLU A 59 -5.37 11.91 -5.38
CA GLU A 59 -4.99 13.24 -4.89
C GLU A 59 -4.52 14.18 -6.03
N ASN A 60 -4.82 13.85 -7.29
CA ASN A 60 -4.40 14.59 -8.49
C ASN A 60 -2.88 14.60 -8.77
N ILE A 61 -2.12 13.67 -8.18
CA ILE A 61 -0.70 13.50 -8.47
C ILE A 61 -0.56 12.46 -9.59
N ILE A 62 -0.56 12.94 -10.83
CA ILE A 62 -0.56 12.08 -12.03
C ILE A 62 0.87 11.83 -12.50
N THR A 63 1.23 10.55 -12.67
CA THR A 63 2.52 10.11 -13.18
C THR A 63 2.38 8.80 -13.97
N THR A 64 3.45 8.35 -14.61
CA THR A 64 3.47 7.09 -15.37
C THR A 64 4.25 6.02 -14.63
N HIS A 65 4.00 4.74 -14.93
CA HIS A 65 4.82 3.66 -14.39
C HIS A 65 6.30 3.86 -14.75
N ASP A 66 6.58 4.26 -15.99
CA ASP A 66 7.93 4.45 -16.51
C ASP A 66 8.71 5.50 -15.70
N ASP A 67 8.06 6.63 -15.39
CA ASP A 67 8.65 7.69 -14.56
C ASP A 67 8.89 7.22 -13.12
N VAL A 68 7.95 6.47 -12.56
CA VAL A 68 8.05 5.94 -11.18
C VAL A 68 9.17 4.89 -11.07
N TYR A 69 9.32 4.01 -12.06
CA TYR A 69 10.42 3.03 -12.10
C TYR A 69 11.79 3.70 -12.29
N LYS A 70 11.90 4.69 -13.19
CA LYS A 70 13.14 5.45 -13.38
C LYS A 70 13.54 6.22 -12.12
N ALA A 71 12.55 6.76 -11.41
CA ALA A 71 12.76 7.46 -10.14
C ALA A 71 13.25 6.51 -9.02
N GLU A 72 12.69 5.30 -8.88
CA GLU A 72 13.17 4.30 -7.90
C GLU A 72 14.64 3.92 -8.16
N LEU A 73 15.01 3.76 -9.43
CA LEU A 73 16.37 3.36 -9.83
C LEU A 73 17.38 4.52 -9.81
N ASN A 74 16.95 5.75 -9.49
CA ASN A 74 17.76 6.96 -9.54
C ASN A 74 18.51 7.17 -10.86
N LEU A 75 17.99 6.65 -11.98
CA LEU A 75 18.70 6.62 -13.28
C LEU A 75 18.92 8.02 -13.87
N ASP A 76 18.09 8.99 -13.48
CA ASP A 76 17.98 10.29 -14.14
C ASP A 76 17.81 11.48 -13.16
N GLY A 77 17.85 11.22 -11.85
CA GLY A 77 17.31 12.14 -10.84
C GLY A 77 15.78 12.33 -10.95
N PHE A 78 15.16 13.05 -10.01
CA PHE A 78 13.72 13.30 -10.03
C PHE A 78 13.34 14.29 -11.14
N LYS A 79 13.08 13.80 -12.35
CA LYS A 79 12.62 14.64 -13.49
C LYS A 79 11.22 15.21 -13.30
N SER A 80 10.39 14.58 -12.47
CA SER A 80 9.00 15.00 -12.20
C SER A 80 8.74 15.10 -10.69
N LEU A 81 8.14 16.21 -10.26
CA LEU A 81 7.67 16.39 -8.89
C LEU A 81 6.61 15.34 -8.52
N ASN A 82 5.75 14.95 -9.46
CA ASN A 82 4.74 13.92 -9.22
C ASN A 82 5.37 12.54 -9.02
N ALA A 83 6.41 12.21 -9.79
CA ALA A 83 7.16 10.97 -9.60
C ALA A 83 7.89 10.97 -8.24
N LYS A 84 8.40 12.14 -7.81
CA LYS A 84 9.00 12.31 -6.49
C LYS A 84 7.99 12.09 -5.36
N GLU A 85 6.76 12.60 -5.48
CA GLU A 85 5.71 12.37 -4.49
C GLU A 85 5.33 10.89 -4.36
N VAL A 86 5.19 10.18 -5.49
CA VAL A 86 4.95 8.73 -5.47
C VAL A 86 6.12 7.98 -4.81
N GLN A 87 7.36 8.37 -5.07
CA GLN A 87 8.54 7.83 -4.40
C GLN A 87 8.56 8.11 -2.89
N ASN A 88 8.16 9.32 -2.47
CA ASN A 88 8.02 9.65 -1.05
C ASN A 88 7.00 8.74 -0.37
N TYR A 89 5.87 8.48 -1.01
CA TYR A 89 4.84 7.56 -0.51
C TYR A 89 5.43 6.15 -0.27
N ILE A 90 6.14 5.60 -1.25
CA ILE A 90 6.76 4.26 -1.16
C ILE A 90 7.80 4.22 -0.05
N SER A 91 8.63 5.26 0.04
CA SER A 91 9.63 5.40 1.11
C SER A 91 8.98 5.42 2.49
N ALA A 92 7.89 6.18 2.65
CA ALA A 92 7.13 6.24 3.89
C ALA A 92 6.49 4.88 4.25
N LEU A 93 5.89 4.19 3.27
CA LEU A 93 5.31 2.86 3.44
C LEU A 93 6.37 1.84 3.90
N LYS A 94 7.49 1.75 3.18
CA LYS A 94 8.63 0.86 3.51
C LYS A 94 9.17 1.18 4.91
N LYS A 95 9.31 2.47 5.24
CA LYS A 95 9.79 2.92 6.55
C LYS A 95 8.83 2.53 7.67
N GLY A 96 7.53 2.78 7.51
CA GLY A 96 6.50 2.41 8.47
C GLY A 96 6.46 0.90 8.72
N PHE A 97 6.48 0.12 7.65
CA PHE A 97 6.55 -1.34 7.74
C PHE A 97 7.80 -1.82 8.49
N ALA A 98 8.98 -1.25 8.20
CA ALA A 98 10.22 -1.59 8.88
C ALA A 98 10.19 -1.22 10.38
N LEU A 99 9.57 -0.09 10.74
CA LEU A 99 9.41 0.31 12.14
C LEU A 99 8.50 -0.64 12.92
N ILE A 100 7.38 -1.08 12.32
CA ILE A 100 6.46 -2.04 12.96
C ILE A 100 7.12 -3.41 13.08
N SER A 101 7.85 -3.85 12.04
CA SER A 101 8.49 -5.17 12.02
C SER A 101 9.63 -5.31 13.03
N LYS A 102 10.29 -4.21 13.41
CA LYS A 102 11.33 -4.19 14.46
C LYS A 102 10.76 -4.22 15.88
N ASN A 103 9.52 -3.76 16.06
CA ASN A 103 8.83 -3.70 17.36
C ASN A 103 7.84 -4.86 17.53
N LYS A 104 8.06 -5.94 16.79
CA LYS A 104 7.19 -7.12 16.75
C LYS A 104 7.64 -8.17 17.75
#